data_AF-A0A3B1BI60-F1
#
_entry.id   AF-A0A3B1BI60-F1
#
_cell.length_a   1.000
_cell.length_b   1.000
_cell.length_c   1.000
_cell.angle_alpha   90.00
_cell.angle_beta   90.00
_cell.angle_gamma   90.00
#
_symmetry.space_group_name_H-M   'P 1'
#
loop_
_entity.id
_entity.type
_entity.pdbx_description
1 polymer ?
#
loop_
_entity_poly.entity_id
_entity_poly.type
_entity_poly.pdbx_seq_one_letter_code
_entity_poly.pdbx_strand_id
1 'polypeptide(L)' 'MKKFEGIIFDIDGTLTATNELIYATFNHVTKKYLNRTYTPKEITAFFGPTEDVIIKELMSNK' A
#
# COMPACT_ATOMS: atom_id res chain seq x y z
N MET A 1 -7.94 38.81 -0.85
CA MET A 1 -8.48 37.66 -1.61
C MET A 1 -8.04 36.37 -0.96
N LYS A 2 -8.96 35.46 -0.63
CA LYS A 2 -8.63 34.10 -0.21
C LYS A 2 -8.33 33.27 -1.47
N LYS A 3 -7.17 32.60 -1.53
CA LYS A 3 -6.72 31.87 -2.73
C LYS A 3 -7.39 30.50 -2.92
N PHE A 4 -7.86 29.88 -1.84
CA PHE A 4 -8.54 28.58 -1.86
C PHE A 4 -9.65 28.56 -0.81
N GLU A 5 -10.73 27.85 -1.12
CA GLU A 5 -11.88 27.65 -0.22
C GLU A 5 -11.67 26.46 0.72
N GLY A 6 -10.85 25.47 0.32
CA GLY A 6 -10.46 24.33 1.12
C GLY A 6 -9.30 23.58 0.47
N ILE A 7 -8.58 22.80 1.27
CA ILE A 7 -7.50 21.92 0.79
C ILE A 7 -7.68 20.57 1.49
N ILE A 8 -7.62 19.50 0.71
CA ILE A 8 -7.67 18.12 1.21
C ILE A 8 -6.28 17.54 1.02
N PHE A 9 -5.76 16.92 2.08
CA PHE A 9 -4.48 16.22 2.05
C PHE A 9 -4.74 14.74 2.28
N ASP A 10 -4.12 13.94 1.43
CA ASP A 10 -3.91 12.53 1.71
C ASP A 10 -2.88 12.36 2.85
N ILE A 11 -2.80 11.18 3.44
CA ILE A 11 -1.91 10.91 4.59
C ILE A 11 -0.61 10.27 4.09
N ASP A 12 -0.71 9.06 3.53
CA ASP A 12 0.42 8.22 3.20
C ASP A 12 1.22 8.78 2.02
N GLY A 13 2.50 9.03 2.24
CA GLY A 13 3.37 9.66 1.24
C GLY A 13 3.06 11.14 0.95
N THR A 14 2.04 11.73 1.57
CA THR A 14 1.67 13.15 1.42
C THR A 14 1.99 13.95 2.69
N LEU A 15 1.36 13.63 3.82
CA LEU A 15 1.65 14.27 5.11
C LEU A 15 2.73 13.51 5.89
N THR A 16 2.82 12.19 5.70
CA THR A 16 3.75 11.33 6.43
C THR A 16 4.52 10.40 5.49
N ALA A 17 5.82 10.21 5.75
CA ALA A 17 6.69 9.33 4.98
C ALA A 17 6.54 7.85 5.42
N THR A 18 5.36 7.26 5.20
CA THR A 18 4.98 5.92 5.68
C THR A 18 5.31 4.78 4.72
N ASN A 19 5.74 5.08 3.49
CA ASN A 19 5.95 4.10 2.42
C ASN A 19 6.83 2.91 2.83
N GLU A 20 7.95 3.15 3.53
CA GLU A 20 8.84 2.06 3.96
C GLU A 20 8.18 1.08 4.93
N LEU A 21 7.40 1.61 5.88
CA LEU A 21 6.66 0.80 6.84
C LEU A 21 5.54 0.01 6.16
N ILE A 22 4.86 0.62 5.18
CA ILE A 22 3.84 -0.05 4.36
C ILE A 22 4.47 -1.23 3.62
N TYR A 23 5.60 -1.03 2.94
CA TYR A 23 6.30 -2.11 2.22
C TYR A 23 6.78 -3.22 3.15
N ALA A 24 7.32 -2.87 4.32
CA ALA A 24 7.76 -3.83 5.32
C ALA A 24 6.58 -4.67 5.86
N THR A 25 5.43 -4.03 6.13
CA THR A 25 4.23 -4.69 6.63
C THR A 25 3.62 -5.61 5.58
N PHE A 26 3.55 -5.17 4.32
CA PHE A 26 3.10 -6.00 3.21
C PHE A 26 3.95 -7.26 3.11
N ASN A 27 5.28 -7.10 3.11
CA ASN A 27 6.21 -8.22 3.08
C ASN A 27 6.14 -9.13 4.31
N HIS A 28 5.88 -8.58 5.50
CA HIS A 28 5.68 -9.39 6.70
C HIS A 28 4.50 -10.36 6.52
N VAL A 29 3.37 -9.86 6.00
CA VAL A 29 2.16 -10.67 5.76
C VAL A 29 2.38 -11.68 4.64
N THR A 30 2.89 -11.25 3.47
CA THR A 30 3.09 -12.15 2.33
C THR A 30 4.17 -13.19 2.60
N LYS A 31 5.20 -12.86 3.39
CA LYS A 31 6.22 -13.84 3.79
C LYS A 31 5.62 -14.90 4.70
N LYS A 32 4.78 -14.51 5.67
CA LYS A 32 4.14 -15.44 6.60
C LYS A 32 3.17 -16.40 5.90
N TYR A 33 2.32 -15.89 5.00
CA TYR A 33 1.24 -16.69 4.45
C TYR A 33 1.54 -17.26 3.07
N LEU A 34 2.33 -16.58 2.24
CA LEU A 34 2.61 -17.01 0.86
C LEU A 34 4.08 -17.46 0.67
N ASN A 35 4.91 -17.33 1.70
CA ASN A 35 6.36 -17.50 1.62
C ASN A 35 7.02 -16.65 0.51
N ARG A 36 6.43 -15.48 0.21
CA ARG A 36 6.89 -14.55 -0.83
C ARG A 36 7.27 -13.20 -0.25
N THR A 37 8.33 -12.61 -0.79
CA THR A 37 8.79 -11.25 -0.51
C THR A 37 8.85 -10.51 -1.83
N TYR A 38 8.33 -9.29 -1.85
CA TYR A 38 8.23 -8.41 -3.00
C TYR A 38 9.14 -7.20 -2.81
N THR A 39 9.66 -6.70 -3.92
CA THR A 39 10.33 -5.40 -3.98
C THR A 39 9.30 -4.26 -3.84
N PRO A 40 9.72 -3.06 -3.41
CA PRO A 40 8.82 -1.90 -3.36
C PRO A 40 8.07 -1.66 -4.66
N LYS A 41 8.76 -1.81 -5.81
CA LYS A 41 8.15 -1.62 -7.14
C LYS A 41 7.04 -2.64 -7.43
N GLU A 42 7.22 -3.89 -7.03
CA GLU A 42 6.19 -4.93 -7.17
C GLU A 42 5.02 -4.67 -6.24
N ILE A 43 5.27 -4.22 -5.00
CA ILE A 43 4.20 -3.85 -4.06
C ILE A 43 3.39 -2.67 -4.60
N THR A 44 4.06 -1.62 -5.08
CA THR A 44 3.39 -0.45 -5.68
C THR A 44 2.59 -0.83 -6.92
N ALA A 45 3.01 -1.85 -7.68
CA ALA A 45 2.26 -2.33 -8.84
C ALA A 45 0.95 -3.03 -8.48
N PHE A 46 0.78 -3.47 -7.22
CA PHE A 46 -0.51 -3.98 -6.72
C PHE A 46 -1.48 -2.86 -6.34
N PHE A 47 -0.99 -1.63 -6.12
CA PHE A 47 -1.83 -0.52 -5.68
C PHE A 47 -2.79 -0.06 -6.79
N GLY A 48 -3.98 0.37 -6.39
CA GLY A 48 -5.07 0.76 -7.29
C GLY A 48 -6.41 0.27 -6.74
N PRO A 49 -6.62 -1.05 -6.62
CA PRO A 49 -7.70 -1.61 -5.81
C PRO A 49 -7.45 -1.42 -4.31
N THR A 50 -8.48 -1.66 -3.50
CA THR A 50 -8.38 -1.66 -2.02
C THR A 50 -7.52 -2.82 -1.54
N GLU A 51 -6.89 -2.67 -0.36
CA GLU A 51 -6.00 -3.70 0.20
C GLU A 51 -6.68 -5.07 0.36
N ASP A 52 -7.98 -5.10 0.68
CA ASP A 52 -8.72 -6.36 0.82
C ASP A 52 -8.86 -7.10 -0.52
N VAL A 53 -9.00 -6.38 -1.63
CA VAL A 53 -9.03 -6.96 -2.98
C VAL A 53 -7.66 -7.50 -3.35
N ILE A 54 -6.59 -6.73 -3.10
CA ILE A 54 -5.21 -7.17 -3.34
C ILE A 54 -4.93 -8.48 -2.59
N ILE A 55 -5.26 -8.53 -1.28
CA ILE A 55 -5.03 -9.70 -0.44
C ILE A 55 -5.88 -10.89 -0.92
N LYS A 56 -7.15 -10.68 -1.27
CA LYS A 56 -8.02 -11.74 -1.81
C LYS A 56 -7.43 -12.34 -3.08
N GLU A 57 -6.98 -11.52 -4.03
CA GLU A 57 -6.39 -11.99 -5.29
C GLU A 57 -5.10 -12.79 -5.05
N LEU A 58 -4.21 -12.27 -4.20
CA LEU A 58 -2.95 -12.95 -3.86
C LEU A 58 -3.18 -14.30 -3.17
N MET A 59 -4.24 -14.43 -2.37
CA MET A 59 -4.59 -15.64 -1.63
C MET A 59 -5.47 -16.61 -2.43
N SER A 60 -6.07 -16.17 -3.55
CA SER A 60 -6.95 -17.03 -4.37
C SER A 60 -6.21 -18.15 -5.10
N ASN A 61 -4.88 -18.08 -5.19
CA ASN A 61 -4.02 -19.11 -5.79
C ASN A 61 -3.42 -20.07 -4.74
N LYS A 62 -4.08 -20.22 -3.59
CA LYS A 62 -3.60 -21.03 -2.47
C LYS A 62 -4.49 -22.23 -2.19
#